data_AF-A0A966ZF60-F1
#
_entry.id   AF-A0A966ZF60-F1
#
_cell.length_a   1.000
_cell.length_b   1.000
_cell.length_c   1.000
_cell.angle_alpha   90.00
_cell.angle_beta   90.00
_cell.angle_gamma   90.00
#
_symmetry.space_group_name_H-M   'P 1'
#
loop_
_entity.id
_entity.type
_entity.pdbx_description
1 polymer ?
#
loop_
_entity_poly.entity_id
_entity_poly.type
_entity_poly.pdbx_seq_one_letter_code
_entity_poly.pdbx_strand_id
1 'polypeptide(L)'
;MIRKPCLVLLSLCSCLARAQEIEIHSEFQRHNPLGKVVRQDYERNPREVLSPAVPRNGHLTVQVVVTAPPSTNYFLYVGANPPDALKVTVYRQHFVPCGTDQCPDWLTEIRLPAFGAIPESIHRMPNQTTRSYIFDIWVPPDVPPRRVRIEALLKVGYWIVAPLEVRVIEPTVPSTAALLREQNIADVSAPASATSQRQVLRYLNGQPPQMPMGILRLRDLLQRNAAEDMLLAGAMGYRNPQLNFLAWTPFVFPQAGPEWYLRVRDLVYRYKP
;
A
#
# COMPACT_ATOMS: atom_id res chain seq x y z
N MET A 1 -60.17 -40.39 -7.32
CA MET A 1 -59.71 -39.36 -6.36
C MET A 1 -58.19 -39.39 -6.31
N ILE A 2 -57.53 -38.46 -7.01
CA ILE A 2 -56.07 -38.40 -7.14
C ILE A 2 -55.55 -37.38 -6.11
N ARG A 3 -54.80 -37.83 -5.10
CA ARG A 3 -54.16 -36.94 -4.11
C ARG A 3 -52.87 -36.38 -4.70
N LYS A 4 -52.80 -35.05 -4.82
CA LYS A 4 -51.63 -34.31 -5.28
C LYS A 4 -50.51 -34.38 -4.22
N PRO A 5 -49.25 -34.64 -4.60
CA PRO A 5 -48.12 -34.47 -3.68
C PRO A 5 -47.85 -32.98 -3.45
N CYS A 6 -47.77 -32.61 -2.17
CA CYS A 6 -47.38 -31.28 -1.71
C CYS A 6 -45.86 -31.16 -1.82
N LEU A 7 -45.39 -30.32 -2.74
CA LEU A 7 -43.97 -30.04 -2.93
C LEU A 7 -43.52 -29.07 -1.83
N VAL A 8 -42.77 -29.57 -0.85
CA VAL A 8 -42.13 -28.73 0.18
C VAL A 8 -40.91 -28.05 -0.45
N LEU A 9 -41.01 -26.74 -0.70
CA LEU A 9 -39.91 -25.92 -1.20
C LEU A 9 -39.00 -25.54 -0.01
N LEU A 10 -37.89 -26.27 0.18
CA LEU A 10 -36.82 -25.87 1.11
C LEU A 10 -36.08 -24.67 0.52
N SER A 11 -36.40 -23.47 1.03
CA SER A 11 -35.64 -22.26 0.73
C SER A 11 -34.32 -22.31 1.50
N LEU A 12 -33.23 -22.65 0.79
CA LEU A 12 -31.86 -22.51 1.28
C LEU A 12 -31.56 -21.02 1.47
N CYS A 13 -31.74 -20.55 2.69
CA CYS A 13 -31.31 -19.23 3.12
C CYS A 13 -29.77 -19.26 3.23
N SER A 14 -29.09 -19.04 2.10
CA SER A 14 -27.66 -18.82 2.04
C SER A 14 -27.35 -17.50 2.76
N CYS A 15 -27.20 -17.55 4.08
CA CYS A 15 -26.54 -16.47 4.81
C CYS A 15 -25.12 -16.39 4.26
N LEU A 16 -24.86 -15.39 3.42
CA LEU A 16 -23.52 -14.97 3.04
C LEU A 16 -22.82 -14.51 4.33
N ALA A 17 -22.28 -15.47 5.09
CA ALA A 17 -21.34 -15.18 6.13
C ALA A 17 -20.20 -14.42 5.45
N ARG A 18 -20.05 -13.13 5.77
CA ARG A 18 -18.89 -12.36 5.32
C ARG A 18 -17.67 -13.04 5.91
N ALA A 19 -16.93 -13.74 5.06
CA ALA A 19 -15.68 -14.39 5.43
C ALA A 19 -14.74 -13.32 6.01
N GLN A 20 -14.00 -13.69 7.05
CA GLN A 20 -12.89 -12.89 7.54
C GLN A 20 -11.75 -13.00 6.54
N GLU A 21 -11.16 -11.86 6.20
CA GLU A 21 -10.19 -11.78 5.12
C GLU A 21 -9.05 -10.83 5.47
N ILE A 22 -7.86 -11.16 4.95
CA ILE A 22 -6.69 -10.29 4.93
C ILE A 22 -6.14 -10.24 3.51
N GLU A 23 -6.01 -9.04 2.97
CA GLU A 23 -5.53 -8.79 1.61
C GLU A 23 -4.35 -7.83 1.61
N ILE A 24 -3.47 -7.95 0.61
CA ILE A 24 -2.33 -7.06 0.39
C ILE A 24 -2.53 -6.32 -0.92
N HIS A 25 -2.51 -5.00 -0.85
CA HIS A 25 -2.74 -4.07 -1.94
C HIS A 25 -1.55 -3.12 -2.10
N SER A 26 -1.47 -2.45 -3.25
CA SER A 26 -0.49 -1.39 -3.43
C SER A 26 -0.73 -0.23 -2.47
N GLU A 27 0.29 0.59 -2.26
CA GLU A 27 0.16 1.83 -1.48
C GLU A 27 -0.74 2.89 -2.15
N PHE A 28 -1.18 2.66 -3.39
CA PHE A 28 -1.99 3.57 -4.18
C PHE A 28 -3.48 3.21 -4.26
N GLN A 29 -3.89 2.10 -3.64
CA GLN A 29 -5.29 1.68 -3.56
C GLN A 29 -5.82 1.85 -2.13
N ARG A 30 -6.18 3.07 -1.72
CA ARG A 30 -6.69 3.27 -0.36
C ARG A 30 -8.08 2.67 -0.21
N HIS A 31 -8.26 1.82 0.80
CA HIS A 31 -9.56 1.24 1.16
C HIS A 31 -10.24 2.06 2.26
N ASN A 32 -11.52 2.34 2.08
CA ASN A 32 -12.34 3.05 3.06
C ASN A 32 -12.76 2.10 4.22
N PRO A 33 -13.45 2.61 5.25
CA PRO A 33 -13.83 1.83 6.43
C PRO A 33 -14.79 0.66 6.19
N LEU A 34 -15.38 0.60 4.99
CA LEU A 34 -16.27 -0.46 4.54
C LEU A 34 -15.56 -1.46 3.59
N GLY A 35 -14.26 -1.28 3.37
CA GLY A 35 -13.43 -2.12 2.50
C GLY A 35 -13.59 -1.82 1.01
N LYS A 36 -14.18 -0.68 0.65
CA LYS A 36 -14.24 -0.24 -0.74
C LYS A 36 -13.05 0.64 -1.05
N VAL A 37 -12.44 0.48 -2.23
CA VAL A 37 -11.44 1.42 -2.72
C VAL A 37 -12.06 2.82 -2.82
N VAL A 38 -11.36 3.82 -2.29
CA VAL A 38 -11.82 5.22 -2.35
C VAL A 38 -11.88 5.69 -3.80
N ARG A 39 -12.88 6.51 -4.13
CA ARG A 39 -13.21 6.85 -5.52
C ARG A 39 -12.02 7.36 -6.35
N GLN A 40 -11.18 8.21 -5.77
CA GLN A 40 -10.02 8.80 -6.46
C GLN A 40 -8.85 7.81 -6.69
N ASP A 41 -8.88 6.66 -6.03
CA ASP A 41 -7.88 5.59 -6.15
C ASP A 41 -8.45 4.36 -6.85
N TYR A 42 -9.68 4.44 -7.37
CA TYR A 42 -10.27 3.35 -8.12
C TYR A 42 -9.53 3.10 -9.44
N GLU A 43 -9.05 1.88 -9.61
CA GLU A 43 -8.46 1.37 -10.85
C GLU A 43 -9.30 0.19 -11.34
N ARG A 44 -9.53 0.11 -12.65
CA ARG A 44 -10.34 -0.98 -13.23
C ARG A 44 -9.59 -2.31 -13.19
N ASN A 45 -8.28 -2.27 -13.42
CA ASN A 45 -7.41 -3.44 -13.40
C ASN A 45 -6.24 -3.18 -12.44
N PRO A 46 -6.50 -3.23 -11.12
CA PRO A 46 -5.48 -3.00 -10.11
C PRO A 46 -4.31 -3.97 -10.27
N ARG A 47 -3.08 -3.51 -10.03
CA ARG A 47 -1.89 -4.36 -10.07
C ARG A 47 -1.91 -5.29 -8.87
N GLU A 48 -1.71 -6.58 -9.15
CA GLU A 48 -1.46 -7.57 -8.12
C GLU A 48 -0.04 -7.41 -7.53
N VAL A 49 0.06 -7.29 -6.21
CA VAL A 49 1.33 -7.10 -5.51
C VAL A 49 1.88 -8.45 -5.06
N LEU A 50 2.26 -9.29 -6.03
CA LEU A 50 2.81 -10.63 -5.73
C LEU A 50 4.30 -10.59 -5.41
N SER A 51 5.07 -9.94 -6.28
CA SER A 51 6.53 -9.91 -6.17
C SER A 51 7.17 -8.57 -6.53
N PRO A 52 6.86 -7.48 -5.78
CA PRO A 52 7.43 -6.16 -6.03
C PRO A 52 8.96 -6.19 -5.89
N ALA A 53 9.64 -5.46 -6.78
CA ALA A 53 11.07 -5.22 -6.65
C ALA A 53 11.32 -4.07 -5.67
N VAL A 54 12.43 -4.14 -4.95
CA VAL A 54 12.86 -3.09 -3.99
C VAL A 54 14.38 -2.98 -4.02
N PRO A 55 14.94 -1.78 -4.26
CA PRO A 55 16.38 -1.55 -4.19
C PRO A 55 16.90 -1.68 -2.77
N ARG A 56 18.18 -1.99 -2.64
CA ARG A 56 18.89 -1.96 -1.35
C ARG A 56 18.85 -0.53 -0.81
N ASN A 57 18.79 -0.38 0.50
CA ASN A 57 18.61 0.91 1.18
C ASN A 57 17.30 1.66 0.83
N GLY A 58 16.36 1.02 0.14
CA GLY A 58 15.07 1.60 -0.21
C GLY A 58 13.90 1.01 0.59
N HIS A 59 12.73 1.61 0.40
CA HIS A 59 11.48 1.15 1.00
C HIS A 59 10.47 0.64 -0.01
N LEU A 60 9.72 -0.38 0.41
CA LEU A 60 8.46 -0.78 -0.18
C LEU A 60 7.35 -0.55 0.83
N THR A 61 6.27 0.06 0.38
CA THR A 61 5.07 0.26 1.20
C THR A 61 3.93 -0.49 0.56
N VAL A 62 3.21 -1.29 1.34
CA VAL A 62 2.00 -1.99 0.91
C VAL A 62 0.88 -1.76 1.91
N GLN A 63 -0.36 -1.77 1.42
CA GLN A 63 -1.54 -1.67 2.26
C GLN A 63 -2.03 -3.08 2.60
N VAL A 64 -2.29 -3.33 3.89
CA VAL A 64 -2.83 -4.59 4.39
C VAL A 64 -4.22 -4.35 4.94
N VAL A 65 -5.22 -4.95 4.30
CA VAL A 65 -6.63 -4.70 4.57
C VAL A 65 -7.22 -5.91 5.28
N VAL A 66 -7.80 -5.68 6.45
CA VAL A 66 -8.48 -6.70 7.26
C VAL A 66 -9.97 -6.41 7.23
N THR A 67 -10.76 -7.35 6.71
CA THR A 67 -12.22 -7.24 6.65
C THR A 67 -12.85 -8.35 7.49
N ALA A 68 -13.79 -7.98 8.36
CA ALA A 68 -14.52 -8.94 9.19
C ALA A 68 -15.90 -8.38 9.61
N PRO A 69 -16.84 -9.26 10.05
CA PRO A 69 -18.09 -8.81 10.65
C PRO A 69 -17.87 -7.90 11.88
N PRO A 70 -18.84 -7.02 12.21
CA PRO A 70 -18.79 -6.23 13.44
C PRO A 70 -18.66 -7.12 14.70
N SER A 71 -18.06 -6.56 15.75
CA SER A 71 -17.70 -7.24 17.00
C SER A 71 -16.65 -8.35 16.86
N THR A 72 -15.84 -8.30 15.81
CA THR A 72 -14.74 -9.25 15.62
C THR A 72 -13.46 -8.73 16.26
N ASN A 73 -12.89 -9.50 17.19
CA ASN A 73 -11.52 -9.32 17.67
C ASN A 73 -10.57 -10.19 16.86
N TYR A 74 -9.37 -9.70 16.59
CA TYR A 74 -8.35 -10.42 15.86
C TYR A 74 -6.95 -10.10 16.35
N PHE A 75 -6.01 -10.93 15.93
CA PHE A 75 -4.59 -10.74 16.17
C PHE A 75 -3.87 -10.65 14.81
N LEU A 76 -3.01 -9.65 14.66
CA LEU A 76 -2.22 -9.36 13.47
C LEU A 76 -0.74 -9.55 13.79
N TYR A 77 -0.03 -10.23 12.89
CA TYR A 77 1.41 -10.40 12.93
C TYR A 77 2.01 -10.32 11.53
N VAL A 78 3.30 -10.02 11.44
CA VAL A 78 4.07 -10.10 10.18
C VAL A 78 5.27 -11.00 10.38
N GLY A 79 5.44 -11.97 9.49
CA GLY A 79 6.62 -12.83 9.42
C GLY A 79 7.46 -12.49 8.20
N ALA A 80 8.78 -12.70 8.30
CA ALA A 80 9.70 -12.65 7.16
C ALA A 80 10.57 -13.92 7.14
N ASN A 81 10.87 -14.43 5.95
CA ASN A 81 11.74 -15.59 5.74
C ASN A 81 12.81 -15.30 4.65
N PRO A 82 14.11 -15.36 5.01
CA PRO A 82 14.63 -15.62 6.36
C PRO A 82 14.33 -14.45 7.31
N PRO A 83 14.34 -14.71 8.63
CA PRO A 83 14.23 -13.63 9.61
C PRO A 83 15.37 -12.63 9.41
N ASP A 84 15.12 -11.37 9.78
CA ASP A 84 16.10 -10.28 9.75
C ASP A 84 16.64 -9.88 8.36
N ALA A 85 16.13 -10.51 7.30
CA ALA A 85 16.39 -10.16 5.91
C ALA A 85 16.03 -8.70 5.58
N LEU A 86 15.00 -8.21 6.23
CA LEU A 86 14.30 -6.96 5.96
C LEU A 86 13.77 -6.44 7.29
N LYS A 87 13.59 -5.13 7.39
CA LYS A 87 12.87 -4.54 8.54
C LYS A 87 11.45 -4.20 8.09
N VAL A 88 10.46 -4.69 8.82
CA VAL A 88 9.05 -4.32 8.59
C VAL A 88 8.58 -3.45 9.76
N THR A 89 8.24 -2.20 9.47
CA THR A 89 7.54 -1.31 10.39
C THR A 89 6.06 -1.36 10.05
N VAL A 90 5.19 -1.60 11.04
CA VAL A 90 3.75 -1.66 10.82
C VAL A 90 3.07 -0.44 11.39
N TYR A 91 2.26 0.20 10.56
CA TYR A 91 1.42 1.32 10.97
C TYR A 91 -0.05 0.93 10.88
N ARG A 92 -0.83 1.27 11.91
CA ARG A 92 -2.28 1.32 11.80
C ARG A 92 -2.67 2.62 11.09
N GLN A 93 -3.58 2.53 10.12
CA GLN A 93 -4.14 3.70 9.47
C GLN A 93 -5.41 4.17 10.17
N HIS A 94 -5.57 5.49 10.25
CA HIS A 94 -6.77 6.16 10.70
C HIS A 94 -7.44 6.87 9.55
N PHE A 95 -8.77 6.84 9.57
CA PHE A 95 -9.58 7.40 8.51
C PHE A 95 -9.86 8.88 8.77
N VAL A 96 -9.82 9.67 7.70
CA VAL A 96 -10.15 11.08 7.70
C VAL A 96 -11.11 11.41 6.56
N PRO A 97 -11.89 12.50 6.69
CA PRO A 97 -12.71 12.99 5.59
C PRO A 97 -11.85 13.27 4.33
N CYS A 98 -12.32 12.80 3.17
CA CYS A 98 -11.73 13.09 1.88
C CYS A 98 -12.82 13.25 0.81
N GLY A 99 -13.27 14.49 0.60
CA GLY A 99 -14.45 14.76 -0.21
C GLY A 99 -15.71 14.19 0.44
N THR A 100 -16.41 13.27 -0.24
CA THR A 100 -17.64 12.63 0.25
C THR A 100 -17.39 11.27 0.92
N ASP A 101 -16.14 10.80 0.98
CA ASP A 101 -15.76 9.50 1.53
C ASP A 101 -14.82 9.68 2.72
N GLN A 102 -14.40 8.56 3.33
CA GLN A 102 -13.34 8.51 4.32
C GLN A 102 -12.12 7.78 3.79
N CYS A 103 -10.96 8.42 3.89
CA CYS A 103 -9.70 7.90 3.40
C CYS A 103 -8.78 7.52 4.56
N PRO A 104 -8.09 6.38 4.51
CA PRO A 104 -6.99 6.10 5.40
C PRO A 104 -5.82 7.04 5.09
N ASP A 105 -5.33 7.77 6.10
CA ASP A 105 -4.20 8.68 5.91
C ASP A 105 -3.30 8.73 7.15
N TRP A 106 -3.79 9.17 8.31
CA TRP A 106 -2.96 9.26 9.52
C TRP A 106 -2.46 7.89 9.96
N LEU A 107 -1.24 7.86 10.46
CA LEU A 107 -0.53 6.65 10.85
C LEU A 107 -0.23 6.64 12.34
N THR A 108 -0.31 5.46 12.94
CA THR A 108 0.27 5.18 14.24
C THR A 108 1.08 3.90 14.13
N GLU A 109 2.37 3.98 14.43
CA GLU A 109 3.21 2.79 14.51
C GLU A 109 2.68 1.86 15.60
N ILE A 110 2.59 0.57 15.29
CA ILE A 110 2.15 -0.45 16.23
C ILE A 110 3.27 -1.47 16.46
N ARG A 111 3.38 -1.94 17.69
CA ARG A 111 4.26 -3.05 18.02
C ARG A 111 3.56 -4.35 17.70
N LEU A 112 4.31 -5.29 17.12
CA LEU A 112 3.82 -6.62 16.83
C LEU A 112 4.23 -7.64 17.91
N PRO A 113 3.41 -8.67 18.13
CA PRO A 113 2.07 -8.81 17.56
C PRO A 113 1.06 -7.80 18.10
N ALA A 114 0.03 -7.51 17.31
CA ALA A 114 -0.99 -6.50 17.65
C ALA A 114 -2.39 -7.12 17.73
N PHE A 115 -3.17 -6.69 18.73
CA PHE A 115 -4.60 -6.99 18.83
C PHE A 115 -5.42 -5.90 18.16
N GLY A 116 -6.44 -6.29 17.39
CA GLY A 116 -7.36 -5.40 16.72
C GLY A 116 -8.82 -5.80 16.95
N ALA A 117 -9.71 -4.85 16.71
CA ALA A 117 -11.15 -5.05 16.76
C ALA A 117 -11.83 -4.30 15.60
N ILE A 118 -12.96 -4.85 15.16
CA ILE A 118 -13.88 -4.23 14.18
C ILE A 118 -15.26 -4.10 14.84
N PRO A 119 -15.85 -2.90 14.97
CA PRO A 119 -15.25 -1.59 14.69
C PRO A 119 -14.16 -1.22 15.72
N GLU A 120 -13.42 -0.14 15.47
CA GLU A 120 -12.50 0.45 16.46
C GLU A 120 -13.23 0.86 17.74
N SER A 121 -12.62 0.57 18.90
CA SER A 121 -13.16 0.97 20.20
C SER A 121 -13.01 2.47 20.48
N ILE A 122 -11.88 3.07 20.11
CA ILE A 122 -11.52 4.45 20.47
C ILE A 122 -12.19 5.48 19.54
N HIS A 123 -12.36 5.14 18.26
CA HIS A 123 -12.97 5.99 17.24
C HIS A 123 -14.08 5.20 16.56
N ARG A 124 -15.18 5.00 17.30
CA ARG A 124 -16.33 4.23 16.78
C ARG A 124 -16.84 4.89 15.52
N MET A 125 -16.64 4.20 14.43
CA MET A 125 -17.13 4.61 13.15
C MET A 125 -18.36 3.80 12.79
N PRO A 126 -19.47 4.44 12.39
CA PRO A 126 -20.69 3.72 12.05
C PRO A 126 -20.43 2.66 10.97
N ASN A 127 -20.88 1.44 11.23
CA ASN A 127 -20.87 0.32 10.29
C ASN A 127 -19.47 -0.08 9.75
N GLN A 128 -18.39 0.28 10.44
CA GLN A 128 -17.05 -0.14 10.03
C GLN A 128 -16.94 -1.68 9.98
N THR A 129 -16.52 -2.20 8.83
CA THR A 129 -16.26 -3.62 8.60
C THR A 129 -14.81 -3.89 8.24
N THR A 130 -14.02 -2.84 8.04
CA THR A 130 -12.66 -2.94 7.52
C THR A 130 -11.67 -2.10 8.32
N ARG A 131 -10.46 -2.64 8.43
CA ARG A 131 -9.28 -2.01 9.00
C ARG A 131 -8.15 -2.03 8.01
N SER A 132 -7.36 -0.97 8.02
CA SER A 132 -6.23 -0.82 7.13
C SER A 132 -4.95 -0.59 7.91
N TYR A 133 -3.91 -1.29 7.47
CA TYR A 133 -2.56 -1.22 7.98
C TYR A 133 -1.60 -0.91 6.84
N ILE A 134 -0.47 -0.31 7.17
CA ILE A 134 0.65 -0.17 6.25
C ILE A 134 1.78 -1.05 6.74
N PHE A 135 2.28 -1.89 5.84
CA PHE A 135 3.57 -2.55 6.03
C PHE A 135 4.61 -1.72 5.27
N ASP A 136 5.50 -1.11 6.04
CA ASP A 136 6.62 -0.34 5.52
C ASP A 136 7.90 -1.17 5.63
N ILE A 137 8.34 -1.68 4.49
CA ILE A 137 9.38 -2.70 4.38
C ILE A 137 10.66 -2.02 3.90
N TRP A 138 11.64 -1.92 4.79
CA TRP A 138 12.96 -1.39 4.48
C TRP A 138 13.96 -2.51 4.21
N VAL A 139 14.73 -2.35 3.13
CA VAL A 139 15.82 -3.25 2.76
C VAL A 139 17.15 -2.64 3.22
N PRO A 140 17.92 -3.29 4.12
CA PRO A 140 19.26 -2.83 4.45
C PRO A 140 20.19 -2.74 3.21
N PRO A 141 21.18 -1.83 3.21
CA PRO A 141 22.04 -1.56 2.04
C PRO A 141 22.91 -2.75 1.60
N ASP A 142 23.21 -3.66 2.52
CA ASP A 142 24.14 -4.78 2.37
C ASP A 142 23.44 -6.12 2.06
N VAL A 143 22.11 -6.17 2.11
CA VAL A 143 21.35 -7.39 1.80
C VAL A 143 21.56 -7.77 0.34
N PRO A 144 22.03 -9.00 0.03
CA PRO A 144 22.28 -9.40 -1.35
C PRO A 144 20.98 -9.51 -2.14
N PRO A 145 21.01 -9.30 -3.47
CA PRO A 145 19.85 -9.49 -4.33
C PRO A 145 19.28 -10.90 -4.19
N ARG A 146 18.00 -10.98 -3.82
CA ARG A 146 17.29 -12.25 -3.58
C ARG A 146 15.79 -12.01 -3.43
N ARG A 147 15.05 -13.10 -3.28
CA ARG A 147 13.64 -13.05 -2.89
C ARG A 147 13.50 -13.31 -1.40
N VAL A 148 12.63 -12.54 -0.75
CA VAL A 148 12.33 -12.67 0.69
C VAL A 148 10.83 -12.77 0.83
N ARG A 149 10.36 -13.85 1.46
CA ARG A 149 8.92 -14.04 1.71
C ARG A 149 8.53 -13.24 2.93
N ILE A 150 7.44 -12.48 2.81
CA ILE A 150 6.76 -11.77 3.89
C ILE A 150 5.36 -12.35 4.00
N GLU A 151 4.87 -12.53 5.22
CA GLU A 151 3.54 -13.06 5.47
C GLU A 151 2.79 -12.15 6.42
N ALA A 152 1.66 -11.62 5.99
CA ALA A 152 0.69 -11.01 6.88
C ALA A 152 -0.17 -12.12 7.48
N LEU A 153 -0.12 -12.28 8.80
CA LEU A 153 -0.84 -13.33 9.52
C LEU A 153 -1.99 -12.71 10.30
N LEU A 154 -3.21 -13.20 10.04
CA LEU A 154 -4.40 -12.82 10.76
C LEU A 154 -4.94 -14.03 11.53
N LYS A 155 -5.22 -13.87 12.83
CA LYS A 155 -5.87 -14.89 13.64
C LYS A 155 -7.26 -14.41 14.07
N VAL A 156 -8.29 -15.09 13.56
CA VAL A 156 -9.70 -14.90 13.94
C VAL A 156 -10.36 -16.27 14.13
N GLY A 157 -10.12 -16.88 15.29
CA GLY A 157 -10.44 -18.30 15.52
C GLY A 157 -9.46 -19.25 14.81
N TYR A 158 -9.33 -19.14 13.49
CA TYR A 158 -8.31 -19.83 12.66
C TYR A 158 -7.28 -18.83 12.11
N TRP A 159 -6.17 -19.35 11.57
CA TRP A 159 -5.12 -18.53 10.96
C TRP A 159 -5.40 -18.34 9.46
N ILE A 160 -5.28 -17.09 9.01
CA ILE A 160 -5.33 -16.70 7.60
C ILE A 160 -3.98 -16.07 7.27
N VAL A 161 -3.43 -16.43 6.11
CA VAL A 161 -2.09 -16.00 5.66
C VAL A 161 -2.23 -15.30 4.33
N ALA A 162 -1.77 -14.05 4.25
CA ALA A 162 -1.57 -13.34 2.99
C ALA A 162 -0.06 -13.24 2.71
N PRO A 163 0.48 -14.04 1.77
CA PRO A 163 1.90 -14.02 1.44
C PRO A 163 2.24 -12.93 0.42
N LEU A 164 3.47 -12.42 0.50
CA LEU A 164 4.09 -11.47 -0.42
C LEU A 164 5.55 -11.88 -0.63
N GLU A 165 6.08 -11.80 -1.85
CA GLU A 165 7.49 -12.11 -2.12
C GLU A 165 8.28 -10.88 -2.56
N VAL A 166 9.01 -10.25 -1.65
CA VAL A 166 9.80 -9.06 -1.98
C VAL A 166 11.06 -9.46 -2.75
N ARG A 167 11.29 -8.86 -3.92
CA ARG A 167 12.50 -9.06 -4.72
C ARG A 167 13.51 -7.94 -4.45
N VAL A 168 14.51 -8.22 -3.63
CA VAL A 168 15.66 -7.33 -3.44
C VAL A 168 16.47 -7.31 -4.74
N ILE A 169 16.67 -6.13 -5.31
CA ILE A 169 17.43 -5.93 -6.56
C ILE A 169 18.81 -5.33 -6.31
N GLU A 170 19.68 -5.40 -7.31
CA GLU A 170 21.07 -4.90 -7.22
C GLU A 170 21.20 -3.40 -6.93
N PRO A 171 20.42 -2.48 -7.55
CA PRO A 171 20.59 -1.06 -7.30
C PRO A 171 20.41 -0.71 -5.81
N THR A 172 21.24 0.23 -5.34
CA THR A 172 21.19 0.73 -3.96
C THR A 172 20.78 2.19 -3.99
N VAL A 173 19.72 2.54 -3.25
CA VAL A 173 19.29 3.93 -3.08
C VAL A 173 20.42 4.70 -2.38
N PRO A 174 20.90 5.83 -2.95
CA PRO A 174 21.90 6.65 -2.30
C PRO A 174 21.44 7.19 -0.94
N SER A 175 22.40 7.66 -0.13
CA SER A 175 22.05 8.26 1.17
C SER A 175 21.15 9.48 1.01
N THR A 176 20.07 9.51 1.78
CA THR A 176 19.09 10.62 1.81
C THR A 176 19.43 11.69 2.85
N ALA A 177 20.55 11.53 3.59
CA ALA A 177 20.91 12.40 4.71
C ALA A 177 21.14 13.87 4.31
N ALA A 178 21.63 14.10 3.09
CA ALA A 178 21.88 15.45 2.56
C ALA A 178 20.65 16.09 1.88
N LEU A 179 19.53 15.37 1.76
CA LEU A 179 18.33 15.90 1.12
C LEU A 179 17.59 16.86 2.04
N LEU A 180 17.00 17.89 1.42
CA LEU A 180 16.11 18.81 2.12
C LEU A 180 14.91 18.06 2.70
N ARG A 181 14.58 18.36 3.96
CA ARG A 181 13.37 17.88 4.62
C ARG A 181 12.29 18.94 4.56
N GLU A 182 11.29 18.69 3.74
CA GLU A 182 10.17 19.62 3.54
C GLU A 182 8.91 18.82 3.24
N GLN A 183 7.79 19.28 3.80
CA GLN A 183 6.51 18.66 3.54
C GLN A 183 6.03 19.00 2.13
N ASN A 184 6.01 18.00 1.24
CA ASN A 184 5.56 18.18 -0.14
C ASN A 184 4.58 17.06 -0.54
N ILE A 185 3.46 17.03 0.16
CA ILE A 185 2.38 16.06 -0.05
C ILE A 185 1.19 16.68 -0.78
N ALA A 186 0.48 15.86 -1.56
CA ALA A 186 -0.78 16.25 -2.18
C ALA A 186 -1.93 16.31 -1.15
N ASP A 187 -3.06 16.90 -1.53
CA ASP A 187 -4.28 16.88 -0.70
C ASP A 187 -4.77 15.43 -0.46
N VAL A 188 -5.45 15.18 0.66
CA VAL A 188 -5.95 13.82 0.99
C VAL A 188 -7.04 13.36 0.04
N SER A 189 -7.79 14.29 -0.55
CA SER A 189 -8.82 14.01 -1.56
C SER A 189 -8.26 13.76 -2.95
N ALA A 190 -6.97 14.07 -3.19
CA ALA A 190 -6.30 13.74 -4.44
C ALA A 190 -6.02 12.22 -4.53
N PRO A 191 -5.82 11.65 -5.73
CA PRO A 191 -5.32 10.29 -5.89
C PRO A 191 -4.05 10.07 -5.08
N ALA A 192 -3.86 8.87 -4.51
CA ALA A 192 -2.69 8.57 -3.68
C ALA A 192 -1.36 8.87 -4.39
N SER A 193 -1.27 8.59 -5.69
CA SER A 193 -0.05 8.84 -6.49
C SER A 193 0.24 10.31 -6.78
N ALA A 194 -0.67 11.24 -6.46
CA ALA A 194 -0.44 12.67 -6.64
C ALA A 194 0.74 13.17 -5.80
N THR A 195 1.03 12.55 -4.65
CA THR A 195 2.23 12.88 -3.87
C THR A 195 3.50 12.44 -4.59
N SER A 196 3.53 11.21 -5.09
CA SER A 196 4.67 10.69 -5.85
C SER A 196 4.92 11.49 -7.13
N GLN A 197 3.86 11.97 -7.79
CA GLN A 197 3.92 12.84 -8.96
C GLN A 197 4.79 14.08 -8.72
N ARG A 198 4.68 14.69 -7.53
CA ARG A 198 5.44 15.90 -7.20
C ARG A 198 6.94 15.63 -7.22
N GLN A 199 7.40 14.50 -6.69
CA GLN A 199 8.81 14.13 -6.70
C GLN A 199 9.31 13.86 -8.13
N VAL A 200 8.49 13.22 -8.97
CA VAL A 200 8.83 13.01 -10.39
C VAL A 200 8.97 14.34 -11.13
N LEU A 201 8.03 15.27 -10.94
CA LEU A 201 8.10 16.59 -11.59
C LEU A 201 9.33 17.38 -11.14
N ARG A 202 9.70 17.30 -9.85
CA ARG A 202 10.95 17.90 -9.36
C ARG A 202 12.16 17.34 -10.10
N TYR A 203 12.26 16.01 -10.16
CA TYR A 203 13.35 15.33 -10.85
C TYR A 203 13.45 15.74 -12.33
N LEU A 204 12.33 15.77 -13.05
CA LEU A 204 12.30 16.19 -14.45
C LEU A 204 12.66 17.66 -14.67
N ASN A 205 12.37 18.51 -13.69
CA ASN A 205 12.76 19.92 -13.70
C ASN A 205 14.19 20.15 -13.19
N GLY A 206 14.99 19.09 -12.99
CA GLY A 206 16.36 19.17 -12.49
C GLY A 206 16.47 19.59 -11.03
N GLN A 207 15.37 19.53 -10.26
CA GLN A 207 15.35 19.85 -8.84
C GLN A 207 15.64 18.58 -8.02
N PRO A 208 16.37 18.71 -6.89
CA PRO A 208 16.59 17.57 -6.01
C PRO A 208 15.27 17.09 -5.36
N PRO A 209 15.16 15.78 -5.07
CA PRO A 209 14.03 15.24 -4.33
C PRO A 209 14.01 15.77 -2.89
N GLN A 210 12.83 15.71 -2.25
CA GLN A 210 12.61 16.19 -0.89
C GLN A 210 12.10 15.08 0.00
N MET A 211 12.70 14.94 1.19
CA MET A 211 12.27 13.99 2.20
C MET A 211 11.15 14.58 3.07
N PRO A 212 10.20 13.78 3.57
CA PRO A 212 9.19 14.29 4.50
C PRO A 212 9.84 14.71 5.83
N MET A 213 9.20 15.62 6.56
CA MET A 213 9.70 16.06 7.89
C MET A 213 9.58 14.96 8.96
N GLY A 214 8.65 14.02 8.76
CA GLY A 214 8.40 12.86 9.61
C GLY A 214 7.35 11.97 8.96
N ILE A 215 7.13 10.78 9.54
CA ILE A 215 6.12 9.83 9.06
C ILE A 215 4.91 9.89 9.99
N LEU A 216 3.91 10.67 9.61
CA LEU A 216 2.65 10.80 10.34
C LEU A 216 1.45 10.39 9.49
N ARG A 217 1.61 10.36 8.16
CA ARG A 217 0.57 10.12 7.18
C ARG A 217 1.06 9.15 6.11
N LEU A 218 0.15 8.43 5.47
CA LEU A 218 0.44 7.60 4.29
C LEU A 218 1.18 8.42 3.23
N ARG A 219 0.72 9.65 2.98
CA ARG A 219 1.33 10.55 2.00
C ARG A 219 2.80 10.87 2.31
N ASP A 220 3.22 10.85 3.58
CA ASP A 220 4.62 11.05 3.94
C ASP A 220 5.49 9.86 3.48
N LEU A 221 4.99 8.63 3.64
CA LEU A 221 5.64 7.42 3.10
C LEU A 221 5.71 7.48 1.57
N LEU A 222 4.64 7.91 0.90
CA LEU A 222 4.62 8.08 -0.55
C LEU A 222 5.65 9.10 -1.03
N GLN A 223 5.78 10.23 -0.31
CA GLN A 223 6.80 11.23 -0.59
C GLN A 223 8.20 10.64 -0.44
N ARG A 224 8.48 9.92 0.66
CA ARG A 224 9.78 9.29 0.92
C ARG A 224 10.13 8.30 -0.18
N ASN A 225 9.24 7.34 -0.47
CA ASN A 225 9.51 6.30 -1.46
C ASN A 225 9.75 6.92 -2.84
N ALA A 226 8.97 7.94 -3.20
CA ALA A 226 9.16 8.61 -4.48
C ALA A 226 10.45 9.45 -4.55
N ALA A 227 10.87 10.05 -3.44
CA ALA A 227 12.15 10.72 -3.34
C ALA A 227 13.33 9.72 -3.49
N GLU A 228 13.24 8.56 -2.85
CA GLU A 228 14.22 7.47 -2.97
C GLU A 228 14.31 6.95 -4.41
N ASP A 229 13.17 6.71 -5.06
CA ASP A 229 13.09 6.27 -6.46
C ASP A 229 13.74 7.29 -7.41
N MET A 230 13.49 8.59 -7.21
CA MET A 230 14.08 9.64 -8.05
C MET A 230 15.57 9.86 -7.76
N LEU A 231 15.99 9.70 -6.50
CA LEU A 231 17.40 9.73 -6.14
C LEU A 231 18.18 8.59 -6.81
N LEU A 232 17.59 7.39 -6.81
CA LEU A 232 18.13 6.23 -7.51
C LEU A 232 18.20 6.48 -9.03
N ALA A 233 17.13 6.99 -9.63
CA ALA A 233 17.11 7.32 -11.04
C ALA A 233 18.25 8.31 -11.41
N GLY A 234 18.46 9.35 -10.61
CA GLY A 234 19.56 10.29 -10.78
C GLY A 234 20.94 9.63 -10.69
N ALA A 235 21.16 8.77 -9.70
CA ALA A 235 22.44 8.07 -9.52
C ALA A 235 22.74 7.09 -10.65
N MET A 236 21.71 6.49 -11.26
CA MET A 236 21.84 5.62 -12.42
C MET A 236 22.00 6.40 -13.74
N GLY A 237 21.99 7.73 -13.71
CA GLY A 237 22.15 8.55 -14.91
C GLY A 237 20.92 8.58 -15.82
N TYR A 238 19.73 8.25 -15.31
CA TYR A 238 18.50 8.43 -16.07
C TYR A 238 18.35 9.88 -16.51
N ARG A 239 18.27 10.09 -17.82
CA ARG A 239 17.92 11.39 -18.43
C ARG A 239 16.85 11.22 -19.52
N ASN A 240 16.18 10.06 -19.54
CA ASN A 240 15.49 9.53 -20.71
C ASN A 240 14.13 10.23 -20.98
N PRO A 241 13.77 10.53 -22.24
CA PRO A 241 12.43 10.99 -22.64
C PRO A 241 11.27 10.08 -22.17
N GLN A 242 11.51 8.80 -21.83
CA GLN A 242 10.48 7.88 -21.32
C GLN A 242 9.95 8.23 -19.92
N LEU A 243 10.81 8.68 -18.99
CA LEU A 243 10.34 9.20 -17.69
C LEU A 243 9.53 10.47 -17.89
N ASN A 244 9.91 11.29 -18.88
CA ASN A 244 9.13 12.43 -19.30
C ASN A 244 7.74 11.95 -19.74
N PHE A 245 7.64 11.08 -20.75
CA PHE A 245 6.36 10.54 -21.24
C PHE A 245 5.48 9.96 -20.11
N LEU A 246 6.07 9.20 -19.18
CA LEU A 246 5.39 8.60 -18.03
C LEU A 246 4.94 9.61 -16.95
N ALA A 247 5.70 10.68 -16.73
CA ALA A 247 5.35 11.73 -15.78
C ALA A 247 4.30 12.71 -16.30
N TRP A 248 4.25 12.91 -17.62
CA TRP A 248 3.19 13.66 -18.29
C TRP A 248 1.93 12.82 -18.47
N THR A 249 1.98 11.51 -18.19
CA THR A 249 0.85 10.59 -18.42
C THR A 249 -0.43 10.92 -17.65
N PRO A 250 -0.45 11.36 -16.38
CA PRO A 250 -1.73 11.78 -15.78
C PRO A 250 -2.34 13.04 -16.44
N PHE A 251 -1.56 13.83 -17.18
CA PHE A 251 -2.04 15.01 -17.92
C PHE A 251 -2.39 14.71 -19.38
N VAL A 252 -1.71 13.76 -20.03
CA VAL A 252 -1.86 13.43 -21.46
C VAL A 252 -2.69 12.16 -21.68
N PHE A 253 -2.65 11.20 -20.75
CA PHE A 253 -3.37 9.92 -20.80
C PHE A 253 -4.02 9.62 -19.44
N PRO A 254 -5.20 10.21 -19.14
CA PRO A 254 -5.94 9.97 -17.90
C PRO A 254 -6.31 8.48 -17.65
N GLN A 255 -6.15 7.62 -18.65
CA GLN A 255 -6.31 6.15 -18.54
C GLN A 255 -5.17 5.45 -17.79
N ALA A 256 -4.12 6.17 -17.41
CA ALA A 256 -3.05 5.60 -16.60
C ALA A 256 -3.53 5.21 -15.18
N GLY A 257 -4.61 5.82 -14.72
CA GLY A 257 -5.22 5.51 -13.44
C GLY A 257 -4.30 5.77 -12.22
N PRO A 258 -4.79 5.48 -11.01
CA PRO A 258 -4.17 5.93 -9.77
C PRO A 258 -2.85 5.22 -9.46
N GLU A 259 -2.58 4.06 -10.07
CA GLU A 259 -1.34 3.30 -9.87
C GLU A 259 -0.25 3.60 -10.90
N TRP A 260 -0.41 4.63 -11.73
CA TRP A 260 0.56 4.95 -12.79
C TRP A 260 2.01 5.05 -12.31
N TYR A 261 2.22 5.47 -11.07
CA TYR A 261 3.53 5.60 -10.46
C TYR A 261 4.27 4.27 -10.33
N LEU A 262 3.56 3.15 -10.17
CA LEU A 262 4.18 1.82 -10.13
C LEU A 262 4.89 1.48 -11.45
N ARG A 263 4.44 2.05 -12.58
CA ARG A 263 5.12 1.91 -13.88
C ARG A 263 6.39 2.75 -13.96
N VAL A 264 6.39 3.95 -13.37
CA VAL A 264 7.61 4.77 -13.21
C VAL A 264 8.63 4.01 -12.38
N ARG A 265 8.21 3.45 -11.23
CA ARG A 265 9.08 2.66 -10.36
C ARG A 265 9.65 1.44 -11.08
N ASP A 266 8.82 0.68 -11.79
CA ASP A 266 9.28 -0.45 -12.60
C ASP A 266 10.31 -0.04 -13.66
N LEU A 267 10.13 1.13 -14.29
CA LEU A 267 11.09 1.65 -15.26
C LEU A 267 12.44 1.88 -14.58
N VAL A 268 12.46 2.64 -13.47
CA VAL A 268 13.69 2.92 -12.71
C VAL A 268 14.41 1.64 -12.29
N TYR A 269 13.66 0.65 -11.81
CA TYR A 269 14.23 -0.59 -11.26
C TYR A 269 14.71 -1.59 -12.31
N ARG A 270 14.23 -1.50 -13.56
CA ARG A 270 14.65 -2.40 -14.65
C ARG A 270 15.87 -1.91 -15.40
N TYR A 271 16.37 -0.71 -15.11
CA TYR A 271 17.48 -0.14 -15.83
C TYR A 271 18.76 -0.94 -15.64
N LYS A 272 19.43 -1.14 -16.77
CA LYS A 272 20.83 -1.54 -16.81
C LYS A 272 21.54 -0.46 -17.63
N PRO A 273 22.47 0.30 -17.05
CA PRO A 273 23.28 1.26 -17.79
C PRO A 273 24.10 0.58 -18.89
#